data_AF-A0A653DQD0-F1
#
_entry.id   AF-A0A653DQD0-F1
#
_cell.length_a   1.000
_cell.length_b   1.000
_cell.length_c   1.000
_cell.angle_alpha   90.00
_cell.angle_beta   90.00
_cell.angle_gamma   90.00
#
_symmetry.space_group_name_H-M   'P 1'
#
loop_
_entity.id
_entity.type
_entity.pdbx_description
1 polymer ?
#
loop_
_entity_poly.entity_id
_entity_poly.type
_entity_poly.pdbx_seq_one_letter_code
_entity_poly.pdbx_strand_id
1 'polypeptide(L)'
;LDGDSPGKYTDLFPTSSTRSSEPCITKVSQTTFALCRESQSVIVNVKGETERNKALRWSEIPINIAWDEPYALGIITDGIEVLTLEPSSLVQTLGNMPKVRFIVAAQQGLLYAAAISQIWCIHSVDIAKQRKILVDGKHFQLALKLT
;
A
#
# COMPACT_ATOMS: atom_id res chain seq x y z
N LEU A 1 16.16 27.35 31.86
CA LEU A 1 14.97 27.31 31.00
C LEU A 1 15.48 27.41 29.58
N ASP A 2 16.01 26.30 29.05
CA ASP A 2 16.61 26.28 27.72
C ASP A 2 15.49 26.06 26.70
N GLY A 3 15.34 27.07 25.83
CA GLY A 3 14.31 27.15 24.82
C GLY A 3 14.42 26.02 23.81
N ASP A 4 13.33 25.26 23.78
CA ASP A 4 12.94 24.27 22.79
C ASP A 4 13.30 24.72 21.36
N SER A 5 14.27 24.04 20.73
CA SER A 5 14.56 24.25 19.31
C SER A 5 13.38 23.71 18.49
N PRO A 6 12.74 24.51 17.61
CA PRO A 6 11.62 24.02 16.82
C PRO A 6 12.07 22.83 15.95
N GLY A 7 11.25 21.78 15.92
CA GLY A 7 11.54 20.56 15.15
C GLY A 7 11.92 20.89 13.71
N LYS A 8 13.08 20.38 13.26
CA LYS A 8 13.53 20.50 11.87
C LYS A 8 12.77 19.51 11.00
N TYR A 9 12.24 19.95 9.86
CA TYR A 9 11.64 19.11 8.83
C TYR A 9 12.29 19.37 7.47
N THR A 10 12.19 18.39 6.58
CA THR A 10 12.73 18.46 5.21
C THR A 10 11.64 18.05 4.24
N ASP A 11 11.47 18.81 3.17
CA ASP A 11 10.52 18.47 2.11
C ASP A 11 11.05 17.31 1.27
N LEU A 12 10.24 16.27 1.09
CA LEU A 12 10.59 15.12 0.25
C LEU A 12 10.30 15.38 -1.23
N PHE A 13 9.10 15.86 -1.54
CA PHE A 13 8.71 16.26 -2.88
C PHE A 13 7.50 17.20 -2.85
N PRO A 14 7.34 18.07 -3.86
CA PRO A 14 6.15 18.91 -3.98
C PRO A 14 4.94 18.07 -4.39
N THR A 15 3.87 18.14 -3.59
CA THR A 15 2.52 17.72 -4.00
C THR A 15 1.85 18.92 -4.68
N SER A 16 1.33 18.73 -5.91
CA SER A 16 0.80 19.84 -6.71
C SER A 16 -0.39 20.52 -6.00
N SER A 17 -0.31 21.83 -5.76
CA SER A 17 -1.40 22.62 -5.15
C SER A 17 -2.64 22.78 -6.05
N THR A 18 -2.54 22.39 -7.32
CA THR A 18 -3.58 22.48 -8.34
C THR A 18 -4.36 21.18 -8.56
N ARG A 19 -3.99 20.08 -7.89
CA ARG A 19 -4.62 18.76 -8.08
C ARG A 19 -5.43 18.38 -6.85
N SER A 20 -6.67 17.96 -7.07
CA SER A 20 -7.65 17.64 -6.02
C SER A 20 -7.42 16.28 -5.33
N SER A 21 -6.39 15.51 -5.70
CA SER A 21 -6.15 14.20 -5.10
C SER A 21 -5.21 14.31 -3.91
N GLU A 22 -5.69 13.88 -2.75
CA GLU A 22 -4.90 13.81 -1.52
C GLU A 22 -3.77 12.78 -1.69
N PRO A 23 -2.51 13.13 -1.37
CA PRO A 23 -1.44 12.14 -1.32
C PRO A 23 -1.67 11.18 -0.14
N CYS A 24 -1.25 9.92 -0.30
CA CYS A 24 -1.27 8.94 0.79
C CYS A 24 0.10 8.31 0.97
N ILE A 25 0.38 7.86 2.20
CA ILE A 25 1.66 7.29 2.60
C ILE A 25 1.42 6.03 3.44
N THR A 26 2.30 5.04 3.35
CA THR A 26 2.32 3.92 4.29
C THR A 26 3.74 3.49 4.61
N LYS A 27 3.93 2.95 5.81
CA LYS A 27 5.14 2.22 6.17
C LYS A 27 5.21 0.92 5.38
N VAL A 28 6.39 0.58 4.86
CA VAL A 28 6.66 -0.67 4.12
C VAL A 28 7.57 -1.58 4.93
N SER A 29 8.56 -0.98 5.61
CA SER A 29 9.43 -1.67 6.56
C SER A 29 9.81 -0.71 7.69
N GLN A 30 10.72 -1.12 8.59
CA GLN A 30 11.25 -0.21 9.61
C GLN A 30 11.99 1.00 9.03
N THR A 31 12.54 0.87 7.83
CA THR A 31 13.41 1.89 7.22
C THR A 31 12.90 2.40 5.88
N THR A 32 11.75 1.94 5.41
CA THR A 32 11.18 2.32 4.11
C THR A 32 9.69 2.61 4.17
N PHE A 33 9.27 3.52 3.30
CA PHE A 33 7.90 4.02 3.18
C PHE A 33 7.49 4.05 1.71
N ALA A 34 6.22 3.76 1.44
CA ALA A 34 5.61 4.02 0.14
C ALA A 34 4.96 5.39 0.17
N LEU A 35 5.31 6.24 -0.78
CA LEU A 35 4.74 7.56 -0.96
C LEU A 35 3.95 7.57 -2.26
N CYS A 36 2.64 7.79 -2.15
CA CYS A 36 1.74 7.80 -3.30
C CYS A 36 1.63 9.21 -3.89
N ARG A 37 1.83 9.27 -5.21
CA ARG A 37 1.66 10.47 -6.03
C ARG A 37 0.88 10.05 -7.27
N GLU A 38 -0.33 10.59 -7.42
CA GLU A 38 -1.26 10.15 -8.48
C GLU A 38 -1.51 8.64 -8.37
N SER A 39 -1.53 7.91 -9.48
CA SER A 39 -1.69 6.45 -9.50
C SER A 39 -0.38 5.67 -9.37
N GLN A 40 0.68 6.28 -8.81
CA GLN A 40 1.95 5.62 -8.58
C GLN A 40 2.41 5.78 -7.13
N SER A 41 2.88 4.71 -6.50
CA SER A 41 3.64 4.80 -5.25
C SER A 41 5.10 4.46 -5.46
N VAL A 42 5.99 5.31 -4.93
CA VAL A 42 7.44 5.07 -4.93
C VAL A 42 7.90 4.68 -3.54
N ILE A 43 8.92 3.82 -3.47
CA ILE A 43 9.52 3.43 -2.20
C ILE A 43 10.66 4.40 -1.87
N VAL A 44 10.64 4.96 -0.66
CA VAL A 44 11.71 5.81 -0.14
C VAL A 44 12.25 5.27 1.16
N ASN A 45 13.53 5.51 1.44
CA ASN A 45 14.13 5.19 2.73
C ASN A 45 14.01 6.34 3.73
N VAL A 46 14.46 6.12 4.97
CA VAL A 46 14.50 7.14 6.05
C VAL A 46 15.35 8.38 5.73
N LYS A 47 16.19 8.34 4.69
CA LYS A 47 16.98 9.50 4.21
C LYS A 47 16.25 10.29 3.12
N GLY A 48 15.06 9.85 2.69
CA GLY A 48 14.30 10.44 1.60
C GLY A 48 14.76 10.00 0.21
N GLU A 49 15.65 9.01 0.11
CA GLU A 49 16.15 8.51 -1.17
C GLU A 49 15.18 7.47 -1.75
N THR A 50 14.82 7.63 -3.03
CA THR A 50 13.91 6.70 -3.73
C THR A 50 14.64 5.43 -4.20
N GLU A 51 14.04 4.27 -3.97
CA GLU A 51 14.42 3.02 -4.60
C GLU A 51 13.94 2.99 -6.05
N ARG A 52 14.77 3.48 -6.97
CA ARG A 52 14.42 3.78 -8.37
C ARG A 52 13.75 2.63 -9.16
N ASN A 53 13.99 1.38 -8.76
CA ASN A 53 13.47 0.20 -9.44
C ASN A 53 12.18 -0.36 -8.81
N LYS A 54 11.66 0.27 -7.75
CA LYS A 54 10.48 -0.18 -7.03
C LYS A 54 9.40 0.89 -7.05
N ALA A 55 8.36 0.64 -7.83
CA ALA A 55 7.19 1.47 -7.86
C ALA A 55 5.94 0.62 -8.06
N LEU A 56 4.87 0.95 -7.34
CA LEU A 56 3.54 0.38 -7.50
C LEU A 56 2.77 1.21 -8.52
N ARG A 57 2.03 0.55 -9.42
CA ARG A 57 1.15 1.19 -10.39
C ARG A 57 -0.29 0.77 -10.11
N TRP A 58 -1.07 1.74 -9.64
CA TRP A 58 -2.49 1.58 -9.33
C TRP A 58 -3.35 1.83 -10.57
N SER A 59 -4.55 1.28 -10.62
CA SER A 59 -5.47 1.55 -11.75
C SER A 59 -6.03 2.97 -11.71
N GLU A 60 -6.20 3.54 -10.52
CA GLU A 60 -6.60 4.91 -10.27
C GLU A 60 -5.81 5.50 -9.09
N ILE A 61 -6.08 6.76 -8.71
CA ILE A 61 -5.40 7.38 -7.58
C ILE A 61 -5.98 6.80 -6.28
N PRO A 62 -5.18 6.07 -5.47
CA PRO A 62 -5.71 5.46 -4.26
C PRO A 62 -6.13 6.52 -3.25
N ILE A 63 -7.27 6.28 -2.58
CA ILE A 63 -7.74 7.10 -1.46
C ILE A 63 -6.81 6.94 -0.27
N ASN A 64 -6.35 5.71 -0.02
CA ASN A 64 -5.38 5.37 1.02
C ASN A 64 -4.67 4.07 0.64
N ILE A 65 -3.51 3.83 1.25
CA ILE A 65 -2.72 2.62 1.02
C ILE A 65 -2.32 1.97 2.34
N ALA A 66 -2.20 0.64 2.32
CA ALA A 66 -1.64 -0.16 3.40
C ALA A 66 -0.60 -1.13 2.87
N TRP A 67 0.23 -1.63 3.76
CA TRP A 67 1.23 -2.65 3.47
C TRP A 67 0.98 -3.87 4.37
N ASP A 68 0.83 -5.03 3.74
CA ASP A 68 0.75 -6.33 4.39
C ASP A 68 1.66 -7.28 3.62
N GLU A 69 2.91 -7.40 4.07
CA GLU A 69 3.99 -8.03 3.31
C GLU A 69 3.59 -9.42 2.78
N PRO A 70 3.81 -9.71 1.47
CA PRO A 70 4.51 -8.92 0.44
C PRO A 70 3.60 -8.01 -0.42
N TYR A 71 2.38 -7.74 0.05
CA TYR A 71 1.34 -7.06 -0.70
C TYR A 71 1.18 -5.59 -0.31
N ALA A 72 0.98 -4.76 -1.33
CA ALA A 72 0.45 -3.41 -1.15
C ALA A 72 -1.05 -3.45 -1.38
N LEU A 73 -1.80 -2.72 -0.55
CA LEU A 73 -3.24 -2.59 -0.67
C LEU A 73 -3.57 -1.12 -0.93
N GLY A 74 -4.34 -0.84 -1.97
CA GLY A 74 -4.79 0.51 -2.32
C GLY A 74 -6.30 0.58 -2.35
N ILE A 75 -6.88 1.48 -1.57
CA ILE A 75 -8.32 1.77 -1.66
C ILE A 75 -8.57 2.52 -2.96
N ILE A 76 -9.42 1.95 -3.79
CA ILE A 76 -9.91 2.54 -5.04
C ILE A 76 -11.42 2.84 -4.92
N THR A 77 -12.03 3.43 -5.94
CA THR A 77 -13.41 3.95 -5.88
C THR A 77 -14.43 2.88 -5.47
N ASP A 78 -14.26 1.63 -5.92
CA ASP A 78 -15.19 0.52 -5.68
C ASP A 78 -14.54 -0.70 -5.01
N GLY A 79 -13.49 -0.49 -4.21
CA GLY A 79 -12.86 -1.60 -3.51
C GLY A 79 -11.44 -1.36 -3.06
N ILE A 80 -10.71 -2.47 -2.94
CA ILE A 80 -9.28 -2.49 -2.59
C ILE A 80 -8.52 -3.29 -3.64
N GLU A 81 -7.54 -2.67 -4.29
CA GLU A 81 -6.57 -3.36 -5.13
C GLU A 81 -5.46 -3.96 -4.28
N VAL A 82 -5.04 -5.17 -4.63
CA VAL A 82 -3.91 -5.86 -4.01
C VAL A 82 -2.83 -6.02 -5.07
N LEU A 83 -1.69 -5.38 -4.85
CA LEU A 83 -0.54 -5.40 -5.75
C LEU A 83 0.67 -6.09 -5.10
N THR A 84 1.53 -6.65 -5.92
CA THR A 84 2.92 -6.95 -5.54
C THR A 84 3.83 -5.78 -5.88
N LEU A 85 4.96 -5.64 -5.17
CA LEU A 85 5.96 -4.61 -5.49
C LEU A 85 6.99 -5.09 -6.52
N GLU A 86 7.33 -6.38 -6.52
CA GLU A 86 8.41 -6.95 -7.35
C GLU A 86 8.00 -8.31 -7.94
N PRO A 87 7.62 -8.36 -9.24
CA PRO A 87 7.33 -7.20 -10.10
C PRO A 87 6.08 -6.44 -9.61
N SER A 88 5.90 -5.19 -10.04
CA SER A 88 4.65 -4.48 -9.82
C SER A 88 3.53 -5.13 -10.64
N SER A 89 2.63 -5.86 -9.99
CA SER A 89 1.51 -6.51 -10.68
C SER A 89 0.27 -6.60 -9.81
N LEU A 90 -0.90 -6.52 -10.45
CA LEU A 90 -2.19 -6.74 -9.81
C LEU A 90 -2.36 -8.23 -9.48
N VAL A 91 -2.61 -8.51 -8.21
CA VAL A 91 -2.95 -9.85 -7.72
C VAL A 91 -4.46 -10.05 -7.81
N GLN A 92 -5.22 -9.10 -7.26
CA GLN A 92 -6.68 -9.14 -7.22
C GLN A 92 -7.27 -7.78 -6.83
N THR A 93 -8.58 -7.66 -7.00
CA THR A 93 -9.38 -6.54 -6.50
C THR A 93 -10.49 -7.08 -5.59
N LEU A 94 -10.53 -6.60 -4.36
CA LEU A 94 -11.62 -6.83 -3.41
C LEU A 94 -12.74 -5.83 -3.70
N GLY A 95 -13.71 -6.24 -4.53
CA GLY A 95 -14.85 -5.40 -4.91
C GLY A 95 -16.01 -5.39 -3.92
N ASN A 96 -17.07 -4.67 -4.26
CA ASN A 96 -18.30 -4.52 -3.45
C ASN A 96 -18.06 -3.89 -2.07
N MET A 97 -17.08 -3.00 -1.98
CA MET A 97 -16.78 -2.23 -0.77
C MET A 97 -16.92 -0.75 -1.07
N PRO A 98 -18.16 -0.23 -1.17
CA PRO A 98 -18.39 1.14 -1.57
C PRO A 98 -17.93 2.13 -0.50
N LYS A 99 -17.31 3.23 -0.94
CA LYS A 99 -16.93 4.37 -0.08
C LYS A 99 -16.00 4.00 1.08
N VAL A 100 -15.16 2.98 0.90
CA VAL A 100 -14.07 2.69 1.84
C VAL A 100 -13.12 3.89 1.86
N ARG A 101 -12.63 4.26 3.03
CA ARG A 101 -11.72 5.41 3.21
C ARG A 101 -10.51 5.09 4.07
N PHE A 102 -10.64 4.10 4.95
CA PHE A 102 -9.56 3.69 5.85
C PHE A 102 -9.23 2.24 5.64
N ILE A 103 -7.94 1.93 5.73
CA ILE A 103 -7.42 0.57 5.74
C ILE A 103 -6.22 0.53 6.68
N VAL A 104 -6.13 -0.52 7.48
CA VAL A 104 -5.01 -0.74 8.40
C VAL A 104 -4.67 -2.22 8.45
N ALA A 105 -3.38 -2.53 8.39
CA ALA A 105 -2.87 -3.87 8.69
C ALA A 105 -2.74 -4.01 10.21
N ALA A 106 -3.43 -4.99 10.79
CA ALA A 106 -3.38 -5.26 12.23
C ALA A 106 -2.30 -6.29 12.58
N GLN A 107 -2.22 -7.36 11.78
CA GLN A 107 -1.16 -8.37 11.78
C GLN A 107 -1.03 -8.90 10.34
N GLN A 108 0.05 -9.63 10.06
CA GLN A 108 0.24 -10.17 8.72
C GLN A 108 -0.94 -11.05 8.31
N GLY A 109 -1.55 -10.76 7.16
CA GLY A 109 -2.74 -11.44 6.67
C GLY A 109 -4.05 -11.08 7.35
N LEU A 110 -4.08 -10.04 8.22
CA LEU A 110 -5.30 -9.53 8.84
C LEU A 110 -5.36 -8.00 8.72
N LEU A 111 -6.30 -7.54 7.92
CA LEU A 111 -6.56 -6.12 7.71
C LEU A 111 -7.97 -5.73 8.16
N TYR A 112 -8.11 -4.46 8.49
CA TYR A 112 -9.40 -3.84 8.71
C TYR A 112 -9.56 -2.67 7.75
N ALA A 113 -10.71 -2.63 7.08
CA ALA A 113 -11.09 -1.52 6.23
C ALA A 113 -12.37 -0.88 6.78
N ALA A 114 -12.54 0.43 6.60
CA ALA A 114 -13.71 1.14 7.08
C ALA A 114 -14.24 2.14 6.07
N ALA A 115 -15.56 2.19 6.01
CA ALA A 115 -16.39 3.20 5.36
C ALA A 115 -17.31 3.83 6.43
N ILE A 116 -18.12 4.79 6.02
CA ILE A 116 -19.08 5.47 6.92
C ILE A 116 -20.06 4.47 7.56
N SER A 117 -20.53 3.49 6.81
CA SER A 117 -21.62 2.58 7.25
C SER A 117 -21.16 1.17 7.61
N GLN A 118 -19.89 0.84 7.41
CA GLN A 118 -19.40 -0.54 7.54
C GLN A 118 -17.92 -0.61 7.84
N ILE A 119 -17.54 -1.63 8.60
CA ILE A 119 -16.15 -2.03 8.84
C ILE A 119 -16.02 -3.47 8.35
N TRP A 120 -14.95 -3.75 7.60
CA TRP A 120 -14.64 -5.07 7.08
C TRP A 120 -13.41 -5.62 7.78
N CYS A 121 -13.48 -6.89 8.16
CA CYS A 121 -12.33 -7.69 8.57
C CYS A 121 -11.90 -8.52 7.36
N ILE A 122 -10.69 -8.31 6.88
CA ILE A 122 -10.15 -8.94 5.67
C ILE A 122 -9.05 -9.90 6.11
N HIS A 123 -9.19 -11.17 5.75
CA HIS A 123 -8.19 -12.20 6.01
C HIS A 123 -7.50 -12.57 4.69
N SER A 124 -6.20 -12.78 4.75
CA SER A 124 -5.51 -13.45 3.66
C SER A 124 -6.03 -14.89 3.53
N VAL A 125 -6.04 -15.37 2.29
CA VAL A 125 -6.29 -16.78 2.04
C VAL A 125 -5.08 -17.57 2.54
N ASP A 126 -5.30 -18.77 3.06
CA ASP A 126 -4.23 -19.70 3.49
C ASP A 126 -3.06 -19.72 2.49
N ILE A 127 -1.84 -19.54 3.01
CA ILE A 127 -0.59 -19.49 2.24
C ILE A 127 -0.45 -20.71 1.31
N ALA A 128 -0.86 -21.91 1.75
CA ALA A 128 -0.80 -23.11 0.92
C ALA A 128 -1.72 -23.00 -0.31
N LYS A 129 -2.91 -22.43 -0.14
CA LYS A 129 -3.85 -22.16 -1.24
C LYS A 129 -3.35 -21.03 -2.13
N GLN A 130 -2.81 -19.95 -1.54
CA GLN A 130 -2.21 -18.85 -2.30
C GLN A 130 -1.03 -19.33 -3.14
N ARG A 131 -0.11 -20.13 -2.58
CA ARG A 131 1.01 -20.70 -3.33
C ARG A 131 0.53 -21.56 -4.49
N LYS A 132 -0.50 -22.40 -4.30
CA LYS A 132 -1.07 -23.18 -5.40
C LYS A 132 -1.61 -22.28 -6.51
N ILE A 133 -2.41 -21.27 -6.16
CA ILE A 133 -2.95 -20.29 -7.12
C ILE A 133 -1.82 -19.57 -7.87
N LEU A 134 -0.78 -19.13 -7.15
CA LEU A 134 0.36 -18.42 -7.75
C LEU A 134 1.22 -19.32 -8.63
N VAL A 135 1.45 -20.58 -8.24
CA VAL A 135 2.16 -21.58 -9.04
C VAL A 135 1.37 -21.90 -10.30
N ASP A 136 0.07 -22.14 -10.17
CA ASP A 136 -0.84 -22.41 -11.30
C ASP A 136 -0.89 -21.19 -12.25
N GLY A 137 -0.83 -19.97 -11.70
CA GLY A 137 -0.72 -18.71 -12.43
C GLY A 137 0.69 -18.34 -12.91
N LYS A 138 1.70 -19.22 -12.73
CA LYS A 138 3.12 -19.00 -13.11
C LYS A 138 3.83 -17.83 -12.41
N HIS A 139 3.33 -17.37 -11.27
CA HIS A 139 3.94 -16.35 -10.42
C HIS A 139 4.92 -16.95 -9.38
N PHE A 140 5.92 -17.70 -9.85
CA PHE A 140 6.80 -18.50 -8.98
C PHE A 140 7.61 -17.68 -7.96
N GLN A 141 8.11 -16.50 -8.34
CA GLN A 141 8.90 -15.65 -7.44
C GLN A 141 8.08 -15.14 -6.26
N LEU A 142 6.80 -14.85 -6.48
CA LEU A 142 5.90 -14.44 -5.41
C LEU A 142 5.55 -15.64 -4.50
N ALA A 143 5.32 -16.81 -5.08
CA ALA A 143 5.05 -18.04 -4.33
C ALA A 143 6.21 -18.48 -3.42
N LEU A 144 7.44 -18.03 -3.69
CA LEU A 144 8.61 -18.24 -2.83
C LEU A 144 8.70 -17.26 -1.66
N LYS A 145 8.12 -16.06 -1.79
CA LYS A 145 8.12 -15.02 -0.73
C LYS A 145 7.07 -15.27 0.35
N LEU A 146 6.06 -16.10 0.08
CA LEU A 146 5.07 -16.54 1.07
C LEU A 146 5.69 -17.63 1.96
N THR A 147 6.00 -17.29 3.23
CA THR A 147 6.63 -18.20 4.21
C THR A 147 5.62 -18.63 5.26
#